data_AF-C3Z0W9-F1
#
_entry.id   AF-C3Z0W9-F1
#
_cell.length_a   1.000
_cell.length_b   1.000
_cell.length_c   1.000
_cell.angle_alpha   90.00
_cell.angle_beta   90.00
_cell.angle_gamma   90.00
#
_symmetry.space_group_name_H-M   'P 1'
#
loop_
_entity.id
_entity.type
_entity.pdbx_description
1 polymer ?
#
loop_
_entity_poly.entity_id
_entity_poly.type
_entity_poly.pdbx_seq_one_letter_code
_entity_poly.pdbx_strand_id
1 'polypeptide(L)'
;MRTSVITYCDMDNNKEGGGWTVIQRRQTICVLFSLCRVWNEYKHGFGNPMGTFWWGNEKVHQLTKQKPYHLRVEVQNAAGSKRVAVYEDFKLEDEDSKYTLKVGKYSGTAGDALMTHNGKKFSTKDQDNDTYQPYSCAEGYKGGWWYNDRCFDCNLNAEY
;
A
#
# COMPACT_ATOMS: atom_id res chain seq x y z
N MET A 1 2.16 -27.06 -1.77
CA MET A 1 0.71 -26.85 -1.88
C MET A 1 0.46 -25.49 -2.51
N ARG A 2 -0.45 -25.37 -3.48
CA ARG A 2 -0.88 -24.05 -3.97
C ARG A 2 -1.92 -23.52 -3.00
N THR A 3 -1.59 -22.47 -2.27
CA THR A 3 -2.53 -21.81 -1.35
C THR A 3 -3.34 -20.82 -2.16
N SER A 4 -4.65 -21.02 -2.24
CA SER A 4 -5.56 -20.06 -2.86
C SER A 4 -5.70 -18.83 -1.95
N VAL A 5 -5.64 -17.63 -2.53
CA VAL A 5 -5.83 -16.36 -1.83
C VAL A 5 -6.99 -15.60 -2.44
N ILE A 6 -7.79 -14.94 -1.61
CA ILE A 6 -8.97 -14.16 -2.02
C ILE A 6 -8.59 -12.69 -2.08
N THR A 7 -9.08 -11.99 -3.10
CA THR A 7 -9.01 -10.54 -3.23
C THR A 7 -10.16 -10.02 -4.09
N TYR A 8 -10.30 -8.69 -4.18
CA TYR A 8 -11.20 -8.04 -5.11
C TYR A 8 -10.50 -7.80 -6.46
N CYS A 9 -11.17 -8.16 -7.55
CA CYS A 9 -10.72 -7.86 -8.91
C CYS A 9 -11.57 -6.71 -9.46
N ASP A 10 -10.92 -5.62 -9.85
CA ASP A 10 -11.58 -4.56 -10.63
C ASP A 10 -11.50 -4.90 -12.12
N MET A 11 -12.67 -5.22 -12.69
CA MET A 11 -12.86 -5.65 -14.08
C MET A 11 -13.47 -4.55 -14.96
N ASP A 12 -14.00 -3.47 -14.37
CA ASP A 12 -14.91 -2.52 -15.02
C ASP A 12 -14.22 -1.22 -15.41
N ASN A 13 -12.88 -1.18 -15.42
CA ASN A 13 -12.10 -0.01 -15.83
C ASN A 13 -12.15 0.16 -17.37
N ASN A 14 -13.36 0.50 -17.86
CA ASN A 14 -13.85 0.53 -19.25
C ASN A 14 -13.09 1.49 -20.19
N LYS A 15 -11.99 2.10 -19.75
CA LYS A 15 -11.13 2.97 -20.56
C LYS A 15 -9.65 2.56 -20.58
N GLU A 16 -9.18 1.72 -19.65
CA GLU A 16 -7.75 1.43 -19.46
C GLU A 16 -7.45 -0.06 -19.24
N GLY A 17 -8.45 -0.93 -19.41
CA GLY A 17 -8.34 -2.37 -19.21
C GLY A 17 -8.61 -2.75 -17.75
N GLY A 18 -9.58 -3.64 -17.53
CA GLY A 18 -9.81 -4.27 -16.24
C GLY A 18 -8.72 -5.29 -15.89
N GLY A 19 -8.97 -6.12 -14.89
CA GLY A 19 -8.03 -7.15 -14.43
C GLY A 19 -7.07 -6.67 -13.35
N TRP A 20 -7.46 -5.63 -12.60
CA TRP A 20 -6.67 -5.13 -11.49
C TRP A 20 -6.93 -5.93 -10.22
N THR A 21 -5.87 -6.51 -9.67
CA THR A 21 -5.89 -7.08 -8.32
C THR A 21 -5.79 -5.95 -7.29
N VAL A 22 -6.84 -5.75 -6.49
CA VAL A 22 -6.84 -4.71 -5.46
C VAL A 22 -6.06 -5.19 -4.25
N ILE A 23 -5.03 -4.44 -3.85
CA ILE A 23 -4.16 -4.79 -2.72
C ILE A 23 -4.45 -3.95 -1.46
N GLN A 24 -5.12 -2.82 -1.62
CA GLN A 24 -5.54 -1.93 -0.54
C GLN A 24 -6.80 -1.20 -0.99
N ARG A 25 -7.72 -0.97 -0.04
CA ARG A 25 -8.89 -0.13 -0.30
C ARG A 25 -9.34 0.60 0.96
N ARG A 26 -9.70 1.87 0.81
CA ARG A 26 -10.35 2.72 1.81
C ARG A 26 -11.71 3.16 1.26
N GLN A 27 -12.79 2.48 1.63
CA GLN A 27 -14.13 2.77 1.12
C GLN A 27 -15.12 3.22 2.19
N THR A 28 -14.92 2.78 3.42
CA THR A 28 -15.82 3.11 4.52
C THR A 28 -15.05 3.86 5.60
N ILE A 29 -15.59 5.00 6.05
CA ILE A 29 -15.26 5.58 7.36
C ILE A 29 -15.91 4.67 8.40
N CYS A 30 -15.33 3.49 8.60
CA CYS A 30 -15.65 2.66 9.73
C CYS A 30 -14.73 3.11 10.85
N VAL A 31 -15.27 3.84 11.84
CA VAL A 31 -14.51 4.39 12.96
C VAL A 31 -13.77 3.30 13.74
N LEU A 32 -14.23 2.04 13.67
CA LEU A 32 -13.60 0.89 14.31
C LEU A 32 -12.46 0.25 13.48
N PHE A 33 -12.30 0.61 12.21
CA PHE A 33 -11.25 0.07 11.36
C PHE A 33 -9.96 0.88 11.52
N SER A 34 -9.11 0.47 12.46
CA SER A 34 -7.77 1.06 12.61
C SER A 34 -6.76 0.43 11.64
N LEU A 35 -5.89 1.27 11.10
CA LEU A 35 -4.70 0.90 10.32
C LEU A 35 -3.42 0.91 11.18
N CYS A 36 -3.53 1.26 12.47
CA CYS A 36 -2.47 1.14 13.45
C CYS A 36 -2.33 -0.34 13.90
N ARG A 37 -1.89 -1.19 12.97
CA ARG A 37 -1.77 -2.65 13.10
C ARG A 37 -0.34 -3.08 13.32
N VAL A 38 -0.16 -4.27 13.89
CA VAL A 38 1.18 -4.85 14.12
C VAL A 38 1.76 -5.44 12.83
N TRP A 39 3.07 -5.70 12.81
CA TRP A 39 3.79 -6.27 11.66
C TRP A 39 3.10 -7.53 11.12
N ASN A 40 2.72 -8.44 12.02
CA ASN A 40 2.12 -9.71 11.65
C ASN A 40 0.77 -9.55 10.95
N GLU A 41 -0.01 -8.52 11.29
CA GLU A 41 -1.28 -8.21 10.61
C GLU A 41 -1.01 -7.60 9.22
N TYR A 42 -0.05 -6.68 9.08
CA TYR A 42 0.33 -6.13 7.78
C TYR A 42 0.96 -7.16 6.84
N LYS A 43 1.70 -8.14 7.38
CA LYS A 43 2.23 -9.29 6.63
C LYS A 43 1.12 -10.14 6.03
N HIS A 44 0.15 -10.56 6.85
CA HIS A 44 -0.88 -11.52 6.43
C HIS A 44 -2.13 -10.86 5.84
N GLY A 45 -2.31 -9.56 6.03
CA GLY A 45 -3.47 -8.80 5.63
C GLY A 45 -4.60 -8.82 6.65
N PHE A 46 -5.48 -7.84 6.53
CA PHE A 46 -6.63 -7.64 7.43
C PHE A 46 -7.75 -6.87 6.72
N GLY A 47 -8.96 -6.99 7.25
CA GLY A 47 -10.16 -6.37 6.69
C GLY A 47 -10.89 -7.25 5.68
N ASN A 48 -11.80 -6.63 4.91
CA ASN A 48 -12.69 -7.32 3.99
C ASN A 48 -12.44 -6.83 2.55
N PRO A 49 -12.11 -7.72 1.59
CA PRO A 49 -11.95 -7.37 0.18
C PRO A 49 -13.16 -6.65 -0.45
N MET A 50 -14.36 -6.85 0.10
CA MET A 50 -15.59 -6.16 -0.31
C MET A 50 -15.74 -4.76 0.31
N GLY A 51 -14.80 -4.31 1.14
CA GLY A 51 -14.83 -3.02 1.83
C GLY A 51 -13.42 -2.46 2.07
N THR A 52 -13.13 -2.03 3.30
CA THR A 52 -11.79 -1.55 3.69
C THR A 52 -10.88 -2.73 4.06
N PHE A 53 -9.70 -2.82 3.44
CA PHE A 53 -8.73 -3.88 3.71
C PHE A 53 -7.30 -3.53 3.28
N TRP A 54 -6.36 -4.29 3.84
CA TRP A 54 -4.98 -4.44 3.37
C TRP A 54 -4.77 -5.92 3.01
N TRP A 55 -4.35 -6.20 1.77
CA TRP A 55 -4.28 -7.58 1.29
C TRP A 55 -3.17 -8.39 1.96
N GLY A 56 -2.11 -7.75 2.44
CA GLY A 56 -0.99 -8.39 3.14
C GLY A 56 0.30 -8.34 2.33
N ASN A 57 1.38 -7.89 2.97
CA ASN A 57 2.67 -7.67 2.31
C ASN A 57 3.23 -8.95 1.68
N GLU A 58 3.07 -10.10 2.35
CA GLU A 58 3.56 -11.37 1.83
C GLU A 58 2.83 -11.76 0.53
N LYS A 59 1.52 -11.56 0.47
CA LYS A 59 0.73 -11.84 -0.74
C LYS A 59 1.13 -10.91 -1.89
N VAL A 60 1.38 -9.63 -1.61
CA VAL A 60 1.84 -8.67 -2.60
C VAL A 60 3.26 -9.01 -3.09
N HIS A 61 4.18 -9.39 -2.19
CA HIS A 61 5.52 -9.86 -2.55
C HIS A 61 5.43 -11.07 -3.49
N GLN A 62 4.69 -12.12 -3.10
CA GLN A 62 4.54 -13.32 -3.91
C GLN A 62 3.87 -13.04 -5.27
N LEU A 63 2.95 -12.06 -5.35
CA LEU A 63 2.35 -11.64 -6.61
C LEU A 63 3.38 -10.94 -7.51
N THR A 64 4.04 -9.90 -6.98
CA THR A 64 4.97 -9.04 -7.73
C THR A 64 6.29 -9.72 -8.07
N LYS A 65 6.62 -10.84 -7.43
CA LYS A 65 7.75 -11.71 -7.79
C LYS A 65 7.54 -12.50 -9.10
N GLN A 66 6.30 -12.73 -9.52
CA GLN A 66 6.01 -13.64 -10.64
C GLN A 66 6.37 -13.06 -12.00
N LYS A 67 6.22 -11.74 -12.16
CA LYS A 67 6.46 -10.97 -13.39
C LYS A 67 6.40 -9.47 -13.05
N PRO A 68 6.76 -8.56 -13.97
CA PRO A 68 6.54 -7.14 -13.76
C PRO A 68 5.05 -6.79 -13.61
N TYR A 69 4.74 -5.89 -12.66
CA TYR A 69 3.40 -5.34 -12.44
C TYR A 69 3.46 -3.81 -12.40
N HIS A 70 2.36 -3.17 -12.77
CA HIS A 70 2.15 -1.75 -12.51
C HIS A 70 1.34 -1.58 -11.23
N LEU A 71 1.64 -0.55 -10.46
CA LEU A 71 0.79 -0.09 -9.36
C LEU A 71 -0.07 1.06 -9.86
N ARG A 72 -1.39 0.93 -9.69
CA ARG A 72 -2.36 2.02 -9.88
C ARG A 72 -2.92 2.42 -8.53
N VAL A 73 -2.86 3.71 -8.22
CA VAL A 73 -3.46 4.32 -7.03
C VAL A 73 -4.55 5.27 -7.49
N GLU A 74 -5.78 5.00 -7.06
CA GLU A 74 -6.92 5.89 -7.29
C GLU A 74 -7.29 6.58 -5.97
N VAL A 75 -7.36 7.90 -5.99
CA VAL A 75 -7.78 8.70 -4.83
C VAL A 75 -8.98 9.55 -5.22
N GLN A 76 -9.90 9.71 -4.28
CA GLN A 76 -11.07 10.57 -4.43
C GLN A 76 -11.16 11.49 -3.23
N ASN A 77 -11.30 12.80 -3.47
CA ASN A 77 -11.50 13.76 -2.39
C ASN A 77 -12.98 13.84 -1.97
N ALA A 78 -13.28 14.56 -0.87
CA ALA A 78 -14.63 14.72 -0.35
C ALA A 78 -15.60 15.39 -1.36
N ALA A 79 -15.09 16.20 -2.28
CA ALA A 79 -15.88 16.83 -3.35
C ALA A 79 -16.12 15.89 -4.54
N GLY A 80 -15.66 14.63 -4.49
CA GLY A 80 -15.85 13.65 -5.56
C GLY A 80 -14.82 13.71 -6.70
N SER A 81 -13.84 14.62 -6.64
CA SER A 81 -12.78 14.69 -7.64
C SER A 81 -11.85 13.49 -7.50
N LYS A 82 -11.69 12.74 -8.60
CA LYS A 82 -10.82 11.58 -8.70
C LYS A 82 -9.48 11.94 -9.34
N ARG A 83 -8.40 11.38 -8.80
CA ARG A 83 -7.06 11.45 -9.39
C ARG A 83 -6.41 10.08 -9.38
N VAL A 84 -5.49 9.87 -10.32
CA VAL A 84 -4.80 8.59 -10.50
C VAL A 84 -3.29 8.80 -10.47
N ALA A 85 -2.56 7.89 -9.85
CA ALA A 85 -1.13 7.72 -9.98
C ALA A 85 -0.85 6.30 -10.49
N VAL A 86 0.03 6.16 -11.48
CA VAL A 86 0.48 4.88 -12.01
C VAL A 86 1.99 4.82 -11.90
N TYR A 87 2.50 3.71 -11.37
CA TYR A 87 3.93 3.43 -11.26
C TYR A 87 4.24 2.14 -12.01
N GLU A 88 5.21 2.21 -12.92
CA GLU A 88 5.79 1.04 -13.57
C GLU A 88 6.61 0.21 -12.56
N ASP A 89 6.97 -1.04 -12.89
CA ASP A 89 7.87 -1.90 -12.11
C ASP A 89 7.60 -1.98 -10.59
N PHE A 90 6.33 -2.06 -10.21
CA PHE A 90 5.94 -2.19 -8.81
C PHE A 90 6.30 -3.57 -8.26
N LYS A 91 7.08 -3.58 -7.17
CA LYS A 91 7.48 -4.80 -6.47
C LYS A 91 7.68 -4.53 -4.98
N LEU A 92 7.36 -5.54 -4.16
CA LEU A 92 7.86 -5.60 -2.79
C LEU A 92 8.97 -6.65 -2.71
N GLU A 93 10.05 -6.33 -2.00
CA GLU A 93 11.04 -7.35 -1.61
C GLU A 93 10.48 -8.29 -0.52
N ASP A 94 11.27 -9.29 -0.13
CA ASP A 94 10.88 -10.27 0.88
C ASP A 94 10.86 -9.69 2.32
N GLU A 95 10.44 -10.52 3.27
CA GLU A 95 10.36 -10.15 4.70
C GLU A 95 11.74 -9.87 5.33
N ASP A 96 12.79 -10.57 4.89
CA ASP A 96 14.17 -10.33 5.35
C ASP A 96 14.62 -8.93 4.95
N SER A 97 14.21 -8.50 3.74
CA SER A 97 14.35 -7.14 3.23
C SER A 97 13.24 -6.18 3.68
N LYS A 98 12.45 -6.57 4.69
CA LYS A 98 11.37 -5.77 5.31
C LYS A 98 10.35 -5.23 4.31
N TYR A 99 10.00 -6.04 3.31
CA TYR A 99 9.07 -5.68 2.24
C TYR A 99 9.40 -4.35 1.57
N THR A 100 10.69 -4.08 1.34
CA THR A 100 11.16 -2.83 0.73
C THR A 100 10.39 -2.52 -0.55
N LEU A 101 9.89 -1.28 -0.67
CA LEU A 101 9.16 -0.82 -1.85
C LEU A 101 10.10 -0.64 -3.04
N LYS A 102 9.69 -1.13 -4.19
CA LYS A 102 10.26 -0.79 -5.50
C LYS A 102 9.14 -0.26 -6.40
N VAL A 103 9.35 0.93 -6.92
CA VAL A 103 8.51 1.55 -7.96
C VAL A 103 9.39 2.16 -9.03
N GLY A 104 8.94 2.04 -10.28
CA GLY A 104 9.53 2.63 -11.47
C GLY A 104 8.86 3.94 -11.83
N LYS A 105 8.88 4.26 -13.12
CA LYS A 105 8.43 5.55 -13.66
C LYS A 105 6.98 5.87 -13.27
N TYR A 106 6.78 7.11 -12.83
CA TYR A 106 5.47 7.67 -12.53
C TYR A 106 4.76 8.22 -13.77
N SER A 107 3.43 8.08 -13.80
CA SER A 107 2.52 8.85 -14.63
C SER A 107 1.17 9.07 -13.93
N GLY A 108 0.39 10.07 -14.35
CA GLY A 108 -0.97 10.30 -13.82
C GLY A 108 -1.25 11.75 -13.46
N THR A 109 -2.33 11.95 -12.71
CA THR A 109 -2.90 13.27 -12.36
C THR A 109 -2.87 13.56 -10.85
N ALA A 110 -2.53 12.58 -10.02
CA ALA A 110 -2.52 12.72 -8.56
C ALA A 110 -1.30 13.49 -8.00
N GLY A 111 -0.27 13.72 -8.82
CA GLY A 111 1.07 14.07 -8.35
C GLY A 111 1.87 12.84 -7.94
N ASP A 112 3.20 12.95 -7.98
CA ASP A 112 4.11 11.88 -7.57
C ASP A 112 4.49 12.06 -6.09
N ALA A 113 3.81 11.32 -5.23
CA ALA A 113 4.06 11.33 -3.79
C ALA A 113 4.57 9.98 -3.26
N LEU A 114 4.69 8.94 -4.11
CA LEU A 114 5.18 7.62 -3.71
C LEU A 114 6.66 7.43 -4.05
N MET A 115 7.20 8.15 -5.03
CA MET A 115 8.59 7.98 -5.44
C MET A 115 9.58 8.28 -4.31
N THR A 116 9.27 9.21 -3.39
CA THR A 116 10.13 9.50 -2.23
C THR A 116 10.18 8.37 -1.20
N HIS A 117 9.24 7.42 -1.31
CA HIS A 117 9.19 6.19 -0.53
C HIS A 117 9.88 5.01 -1.22
N ASN A 118 10.34 5.18 -2.47
CA ASN A 118 11.02 4.12 -3.21
C ASN A 118 12.31 3.69 -2.50
N GLY A 119 12.51 2.38 -2.36
CA GLY A 119 13.64 1.79 -1.64
C GLY A 119 13.56 1.86 -0.12
N LYS A 120 12.49 2.40 0.46
CA LYS A 120 12.27 2.41 1.91
C LYS A 120 11.70 1.09 2.40
N LYS A 121 12.05 0.71 3.62
CA LYS A 121 11.54 -0.48 4.31
C LYS A 121 10.14 -0.19 4.84
N PHE A 122 9.31 -1.23 4.96
CA PHE A 122 8.01 -1.09 5.60
C PHE A 122 8.19 -1.00 7.11
N SER A 123 7.47 -0.09 7.78
CA SER A 123 7.46 0.03 9.24
C SER A 123 6.04 -0.08 9.78
N THR A 124 5.91 -0.61 10.99
CA THR A 124 4.65 -0.71 11.75
C THR A 124 4.88 -0.24 13.18
N LYS A 125 3.81 -0.08 13.95
CA LYS A 125 3.88 0.42 15.34
C LYS A 125 4.78 -0.41 16.28
N ASP A 126 5.03 -1.66 15.94
CA ASP A 126 5.81 -2.64 16.71
C ASP A 126 7.13 -3.01 16.02
N GLN A 127 7.39 -2.48 14.82
CA GLN A 127 8.62 -2.73 14.10
C GLN A 127 9.04 -1.48 13.32
N ASP A 128 9.94 -0.71 13.93
CA ASP A 128 10.52 0.48 13.35
C ASP A 128 11.68 0.12 12.41
N ASN A 129 11.42 0.23 11.10
CA ASN A 129 12.42 0.04 10.05
C ASN A 129 12.65 1.35 9.27
N ASP A 130 12.12 2.47 9.74
CA ASP A 130 12.29 3.75 9.07
C ASP A 130 13.63 4.41 9.45
N THR A 131 13.98 5.47 8.75
CA THR A 131 15.26 6.17 8.91
C THR A 131 15.12 7.43 9.76
N TYR A 132 13.89 7.76 10.20
CA TYR A 132 13.66 8.92 11.03
C TYR A 132 14.11 8.61 12.45
N GLN A 133 14.84 9.54 13.06
CA GLN A 133 15.40 9.37 14.39
C GLN A 133 15.22 10.67 15.17
N PRO A 134 14.96 10.62 16.48
CA PRO A 134 14.91 9.42 17.35
C PRO A 134 13.51 8.76 17.47
N TYR A 135 12.56 9.12 16.60
CA TYR A 135 11.15 8.70 16.72
C TYR A 135 10.73 7.75 15.62
N SER A 136 9.76 6.87 15.90
CA SER A 136 9.13 6.03 14.88
C SER A 136 8.01 6.77 14.15
N CYS A 137 8.07 6.83 12.82
CA CYS A 137 7.01 7.43 12.01
C CYS A 137 5.70 6.62 12.11
N ALA A 138 5.80 5.29 12.15
CA ALA A 138 4.63 4.42 12.28
C ALA A 138 3.89 4.64 13.60
N GLU A 139 4.63 4.86 14.69
CA GLU A 139 4.05 5.17 16.00
C GLU A 139 3.38 6.55 16.00
N GLY A 140 4.00 7.57 15.40
CA GLY A 140 3.47 8.93 15.35
C GLY A 140 2.24 9.06 14.46
N TYR A 141 2.23 8.40 13.30
CA TYR A 141 1.22 8.57 12.25
C TYR A 141 0.24 7.40 12.11
N LYS A 142 0.30 6.44 13.05
CA LYS A 142 -0.72 5.41 13.28
C LYS A 142 -1.07 4.58 12.04
N GLY A 143 -0.06 4.23 11.24
CA GLY A 143 -0.21 3.44 10.03
C GLY A 143 1.01 2.57 9.77
N GLY A 144 0.84 1.54 8.93
CA GLY A 144 1.96 0.80 8.36
C GLY A 144 2.28 1.34 6.98
N TRP A 145 3.53 1.76 6.76
CA TRP A 145 3.94 2.37 5.49
C TRP A 145 5.44 2.25 5.24
N TRP A 146 5.86 2.56 4.00
CA TRP A 146 7.26 2.70 3.61
C TRP A 146 7.76 4.10 3.95
N TYR A 147 7.83 4.47 5.22
CA TYR A 147 8.14 5.84 5.61
C TYR A 147 9.49 6.35 5.06
N ASN A 148 9.49 7.58 4.54
CA ASN A 148 10.67 8.26 4.00
C ASN A 148 11.44 8.99 5.11
N ASP A 149 12.51 9.71 4.75
CA ASP A 149 13.40 10.38 5.73
C ASP A 149 12.72 11.54 6.50
N ARG A 150 11.52 11.94 6.09
CA ARG A 150 10.65 12.92 6.76
C ARG A 150 9.29 12.31 7.10
N CYS A 151 9.27 11.00 7.34
CA CYS A 151 8.10 10.16 7.46
C CYS A 151 7.31 9.98 6.17
N PHE A 152 6.64 10.99 5.61
CA PHE A 152 5.87 10.75 4.39
C PHE A 152 5.52 11.98 3.57
N ASP A 153 5.43 11.78 2.25
CA ASP A 153 4.71 12.67 1.34
C ASP A 153 3.32 12.12 1.00
N CYS A 154 3.10 10.81 1.17
CA CYS A 154 1.78 10.19 1.18
C CYS A 154 1.65 9.13 2.28
N ASN A 155 0.47 9.04 2.90
CA ASN A 155 0.16 7.98 3.87
C ASN A 155 -1.28 7.49 3.64
N LEU A 156 -1.44 6.55 2.72
CA LEU A 156 -2.76 5.97 2.38
C LEU A 156 -3.30 5.02 3.46
N ASN A 157 -2.45 4.68 4.43
CA ASN A 157 -2.78 3.90 5.61
C ASN A 157 -2.90 4.76 6.89
N ALA A 158 -3.00 6.09 6.76
CA ALA A 158 -3.29 6.97 7.89
C ALA A 158 -4.72 6.75 8.41
N GLU A 159 -4.94 7.02 9.69
CA GLU A 159 -6.29 7.17 10.25
C GLU A 159 -7.03 8.36 9.58
N TYR A 160 -8.36 8.28 9.53
CA TYR A 160 -9.22 9.31 8.93
C TYR A 160 -9.32 10.57 9.80
#